data_AF-A0A420IJ81-F1
#
_entry.id   AF-A0A420IJ81-F1
#
_cell.length_a   1.000
_cell.length_b   1.000
_cell.length_c   1.000
_cell.angle_alpha   90.00
_cell.angle_beta   90.00
_cell.angle_gamma   90.00
#
_symmetry.space_group_name_H-M   'P 1'
#
loop_
_entity.id
_entity.type
_entity.pdbx_description
1 polymer ?
#
loop_
_entity_poly.entity_id
_entity_poly.type
_entity_poly.pdbx_seq_one_letter_code
_entity_poly.pdbx_strand_id
1 'polypeptide(L)' 'MFISWSPDTATVHAKMTYSTSKASLKLCLEGLSAELQANDKDDLEYENILNVVSKGQLKMAT' A
#
# COMPACT_ATOMS: atom_id res chain seq x y z
N MET A 1 -0.98 -8.05 3.55
CA MET A 1 -0.28 -6.98 2.79
C MET A 1 -1.34 -6.17 2.06
N PHE A 2 -1.41 -4.87 2.29
CA PHE A 2 -2.36 -3.95 1.64
C PHE A 2 -1.62 -3.12 0.59
N ILE A 3 -2.11 -3.11 -0.64
CA ILE A 3 -1.51 -2.37 -1.75
C ILE A 3 -2.46 -1.26 -2.17
N SER A 4 -1.97 -0.03 -2.12
CA SER A 4 -2.67 1.16 -2.60
C SER A 4 -2.00 1.65 -3.87
N TRP A 5 -2.65 1.40 -5.01
CA TRP A 5 -2.17 1.81 -6.33
C TRP A 5 -2.89 3.08 -6.79
N SER A 6 -2.13 4.16 -7.00
CA SER A 6 -2.67 5.46 -7.44
C SER A 6 -1.79 6.02 -8.56
N PRO A 7 -1.96 5.56 -9.82
CA PRO A 7 -1.07 5.93 -10.91
C PRO A 7 -1.19 7.40 -11.26
N ASP A 8 -0.08 8.02 -11.67
CA ASP A 8 -0.12 9.47 -11.94
C ASP A 8 -0.99 9.86 -13.14
N THR A 9 -1.20 8.92 -14.05
CA THR A 9 -2.10 9.02 -15.20
C THR A 9 -3.59 8.91 -14.84
N ALA A 10 -3.94 8.55 -13.60
CA ALA A 10 -5.34 8.50 -13.16
C ALA A 10 -5.94 9.91 -12.98
N THR A 11 -7.24 10.02 -13.23
CA THR A 11 -7.98 11.27 -13.00
C THR A 11 -7.94 11.67 -11.53
N VAL A 12 -7.91 12.98 -11.27
CA VAL A 12 -7.89 13.54 -9.89
C VAL A 12 -9.03 12.98 -9.05
N HIS A 13 -10.21 12.81 -9.65
CA HIS A 13 -11.36 12.20 -8.99
C HIS A 13 -11.07 10.76 -8.53
N ALA A 14 -10.50 9.91 -9.39
CA ALA A 14 -10.16 8.54 -9.03
C ALA A 14 -9.10 8.47 -7.91
N LYS A 15 -8.06 9.31 -7.96
CA LYS A 15 -7.04 9.41 -6.91
C LYS A 15 -7.66 9.81 -5.57
N MET A 16 -8.56 10.79 -5.59
CA MET A 16 -9.29 11.27 -4.40
C MET A 16 -10.16 10.16 -3.81
N THR A 17 -11.02 9.53 -4.61
CA THR A 17 -11.92 8.47 -4.14
C THR A 17 -11.15 7.31 -3.50
N TYR A 18 -10.09 6.82 -4.17
CA TYR A 18 -9.32 5.69 -3.66
C TYR A 18 -8.57 6.04 -2.35
N SER A 19 -8.04 7.26 -2.27
CA SER A 19 -7.34 7.75 -1.08
C SER A 19 -8.29 7.94 0.11
N THR A 20 -9.51 8.41 -0.12
CA THR A 20 -10.53 8.56 0.94
C THR A 20 -11.03 7.20 1.43
N SER A 21 -11.29 6.26 0.53
CA SER A 21 -11.78 4.92 0.89
C SER A 21 -10.72 4.03 1.57
N LYS A 22 -9.44 4.33 1.37
CA LYS A 22 -8.32 3.61 2.00
C LYS A 22 -8.41 3.57 3.52
N ALA A 23 -8.82 4.67 4.18
CA ALA A 23 -8.91 4.72 5.64
C ALA A 23 -9.95 3.74 6.18
N SER A 24 -11.12 3.65 5.54
CA SER A 24 -12.18 2.71 5.89
C SER A 24 -11.72 1.26 5.67
N LEU A 25 -11.04 0.97 4.57
CA LEU A 25 -10.54 -0.37 4.27
C LEU A 25 -9.50 -0.84 5.29
N LYS A 26 -8.63 0.06 5.78
CA LYS A 26 -7.67 -0.27 6.85
C LYS A 26 -8.35 -0.66 8.16
N LEU A 27 -9.43 0.03 8.51
CA LEU A 27 -10.19 -0.25 9.73
C LEU A 27 -10.94 -1.58 9.62
N CYS A 28 -11.42 -1.95 8.42
CA CYS A 28 -12.04 -3.26 8.19
C CYS A 28 -11.03 -4.42 8.13
N LEU A 29 -9.76 -4.14 7.85
CA LEU A 29 -8.69 -5.13 7.68
C LEU A 29 -7.76 -5.13 8.91
N GLU A 30 -8.24 -5.69 10.02
CA GLU A 30 -7.44 -5.88 11.23
C GLU A 30 -6.30 -6.90 10.99
N GLY A 31 -5.08 -6.59 11.45
CA GLY A 31 -3.91 -7.49 11.33
C GLY A 31 -3.03 -7.30 10.08
N LEU A 32 -3.09 -6.14 9.43
CA LEU A 32 -2.23 -5.82 8.29
C LEU A 32 -0.74 -5.72 8.68
N SER A 33 0.07 -6.71 8.27
CA SER A 33 1.51 -6.75 8.57
C SER A 33 2.38 -5.85 7.66
N ALA A 34 1.86 -5.42 6.52
CA ALA A 34 2.58 -4.59 5.56
C ALA A 34 1.61 -3.76 4.72
N GLU A 35 1.97 -2.51 4.47
CA GLU A 35 1.25 -1.56 3.62
C GLU A 35 2.21 -1.03 2.56
N LEU A 36 1.78 -1.03 1.30
CA LEU A 36 2.54 -0.52 0.18
C LEU A 36 1.69 0.51 -0.57
N GLN A 37 2.24 1.72 -0.76
CA GLN A 37 1.69 2.71 -1.67
C GLN A 37 2.56 2.76 -2.90
N ALA A 38 1.94 2.72 -4.07
CA ALA A 38 2.63 2.75 -5.35
C ALA A 38 1.94 3.75 -6.28
N ASN A 39 2.75 4.62 -6.86
CA ASN A 39 2.31 5.67 -7.78
C ASN A 39 2.79 5.40 -9.22
N ASP A 40 3.87 4.63 -9.38
CA ASP A 40 4.38 4.22 -10.68
C ASP A 40 4.68 2.71 -10.74
N LYS A 41 4.70 2.13 -11.94
CA LYS A 41 4.78 0.67 -12.12
C LYS A 41 6.08 0.11 -11.56
N ASP A 42 7.11 0.94 -11.50
CA ASP A 42 8.40 0.63 -10.91
C ASP A 42 8.29 0.47 -9.38
N ASP A 43 7.34 1.13 -8.71
CA ASP A 43 7.09 0.93 -7.27
C ASP A 43 6.49 -0.45 -6.97
N LEU A 44 5.87 -1.09 -7.97
CA LEU A 44 5.30 -2.44 -7.88
C LEU A 44 6.30 -3.55 -8.22
N GLU A 45 7.58 -3.21 -8.41
CA GLU A 45 8.61 -4.21 -8.71
C GLU A 45 8.82 -5.16 -7.52
N TYR A 46 9.07 -6.44 -7.84
CA TYR A 46 9.16 -7.52 -6.86
C TYR A 46 10.17 -7.24 -5.75
N GLU A 47 11.34 -6.70 -6.09
CA GLU A 47 12.39 -6.33 -5.15
C GLU A 47 11.94 -5.25 -4.15
N ASN A 48 11.14 -4.29 -4.61
CA ASN A 48 10.63 -3.22 -3.76
C ASN A 48 9.57 -3.74 -2.78
N ILE A 49 8.67 -4.60 -3.27
CA ILE A 49 7.67 -5.28 -2.45
C ILE A 49 8.35 -6.16 -1.39
N LEU A 50 9.38 -6.93 -1.78
CA LEU A 50 10.13 -7.80 -0.89
C LEU A 50 10.80 -7.01 0.23
N ASN A 51 11.37 -5.85 -0.08
CA ASN A 51 11.98 -4.95 0.90
C ASN A 51 10.96 -4.40 1.91
N VAL A 52 9.77 -4.01 1.45
CA VAL A 52 8.70 -3.49 2.33
C VAL A 52 8.14 -4.59 3.23
N VAL A 53 7.89 -5.77 2.69
CA VAL A 53 7.38 -6.92 3.45
C VAL A 53 8.40 -7.40 4.48
N SER A 54 9.68 -7.52 4.11
CA SER A 54 10.75 -7.96 5.00
C SER A 54 10.97 -7.00 6.17
N LYS A 55 10.84 -5.69 5.94
CA LYS A 55 10.93 -4.67 7.01
C LYS A 55 9.70 -4.69 7.94
N GLY A 56 8.52 -5.05 7.42
CA GLY A 56 7.29 -5.16 8.21
C GLY A 56 7.30 -6.30 9.23
N GLN A 57 7.95 -7.42 8.89
CA GLN A 57 8.07 -8.58 9.79
C GLN A 57 9.08 -8.38 10.94
N LEU A 58 10.05 -7.47 10.79
CA LEU A 58 11.08 -7.21 11.81
C LEU A 58 10.59 -6.41 13.03
N LYS A 59 9.39 -5.84 13.01
CA LYS A 59 8.87 -5.05 14.15
C LYS A 59 8.07 -5.85 15.19
N MET A 60 7.93 -7.17 15.02
CA MET A 60 7.18 -8.05 15.95
C MET A 60 8.05 -9.10 16.64
N ALA A 61 9.36 -8.86 16.74
CA ALA A 61 10.29 -9.74 17.45
C ALA A 61 11.24 -8.92 18.33
N THR A 62 10.72 -8.20 19.34
CA THR A 62 11.42 -7.80 20.57
C THR A 62 10.38 -7.43 21.62
#